data_AF-M1BFW6-F1
#
_entry.id   AF-M1BFW6-F1
#
_cell.length_a   1.000
_cell.length_b   1.000
_cell.length_c   1.000
_cell.angle_alpha   90.00
_cell.angle_beta   90.00
_cell.angle_gamma   90.00
#
_symmetry.space_group_name_H-M   'P 1'
#
loop_
_entity.id
_entity.type
_entity.pdbx_description
1 polymer ?
#
loop_
_entity_poly.entity_id
_entity_poly.type
_entity_poly.pdbx_seq_one_letter_code
_entity_poly.pdbx_strand_id
1 'polypeptide(L)'
;MVQQIQVTSSSNYDKNRELKAFDDTKASVKGLVDAGITQVPRIFIYPEVSGSGSFPSLEEIHFVFPIIDLENINKDPIKHKEIVKKVGDASETWGFFQVINHGIPMSVLDEML
;
A
#
# COMPACT_ATOMS: atom_id res chain seq x y z
N MET A 1 -0.32 33.08 -41.18
CA MET A 1 -1.22 32.09 -40.56
C MET A 1 -0.46 30.79 -40.41
N VAL A 2 -0.02 30.47 -39.20
CA VAL A 2 0.32 29.08 -38.84
C VAL A 2 -0.43 28.81 -37.55
N GLN A 3 -1.37 27.87 -37.66
CA GLN A 3 -2.43 27.61 -36.70
C GLN A 3 -1.83 26.91 -35.49
N GLN A 4 -2.04 27.47 -34.30
CA GLN A 4 -1.60 26.88 -33.03
C GLN A 4 -2.26 25.52 -32.83
N ILE A 5 -1.43 24.54 -32.45
CA ILE A 5 -1.83 23.20 -32.02
C ILE A 5 -2.69 23.36 -30.77
N GLN A 6 -3.96 23.00 -30.89
CA GLN A 6 -4.94 23.03 -29.81
C GLN A 6 -4.58 21.98 -28.75
N VAL A 7 -4.41 22.45 -27.52
CA VAL A 7 -4.43 21.65 -26.29
C VAL A 7 -5.78 20.96 -26.22
N THR A 8 -5.84 19.65 -26.44
CA THR A 8 -7.08 18.88 -26.24
C THR A 8 -7.32 18.74 -24.75
N SER A 9 -8.09 19.68 -24.19
CA SER A 9 -8.72 19.55 -22.89
C SER A 9 -9.58 18.29 -22.89
N SER A 10 -9.33 17.37 -21.95
CA SER A 10 -10.15 16.20 -21.68
C SER A 10 -11.50 16.62 -21.11
N SER A 11 -12.38 17.12 -21.97
CA SER A 11 -13.70 17.60 -21.64
C SER A 11 -14.70 16.46 -21.85
N ASN A 12 -15.16 15.84 -20.74
CA ASN A 12 -16.29 14.91 -20.57
C ASN A 12 -15.96 13.53 -19.95
N TYR A 13 -14.89 13.42 -19.16
CA TYR A 13 -14.72 12.25 -18.27
C TYR A 13 -15.48 12.50 -16.95
N ASP A 14 -16.55 11.75 -16.73
CA ASP A 14 -17.32 11.77 -15.49
C ASP A 14 -16.98 10.53 -14.64
N LYS A 15 -16.06 10.74 -13.68
CA LYS A 15 -15.63 9.71 -12.73
C LYS A 15 -16.80 9.08 -11.96
N ASN A 16 -17.81 9.87 -11.61
CA ASN A 16 -18.95 9.40 -10.84
C ASN A 16 -19.84 8.47 -11.67
N ARG A 17 -20.02 8.78 -12.95
CA ARG A 17 -20.80 7.92 -13.87
C ARG A 17 -20.12 6.57 -14.09
N GLU A 18 -18.81 6.55 -14.29
CA GLU A 18 -18.05 5.30 -14.46
C GLU A 18 -18.00 4.50 -13.15
N LEU A 19 -17.81 5.14 -12.00
CA LEU A 19 -17.85 4.49 -10.69
C LEU A 19 -19.21 3.84 -10.45
N LYS A 20 -20.31 4.55 -10.73
CA LYS A 20 -21.65 3.99 -10.61
C LYS A 20 -21.85 2.79 -11.53
N ALA A 21 -21.44 2.88 -12.80
CA ALA A 21 -21.57 1.78 -13.75
C ALA A 21 -20.78 0.54 -13.28
N PHE A 22 -19.59 0.74 -12.72
CA PHE A 22 -18.79 -0.33 -12.11
C PHE A 22 -19.49 -0.93 -10.88
N ASP A 23 -19.96 -0.12 -9.94
CA ASP A 23 -20.64 -0.57 -8.72
C ASP A 23 -21.95 -1.32 -9.02
N ASP A 24 -22.65 -0.94 -10.10
CA ASP A 24 -23.86 -1.61 -10.57
C ASP A 24 -23.56 -3.03 -11.11
N THR A 25 -22.34 -3.30 -11.60
CA THR A 25 -21.95 -4.66 -12.05
C THR A 25 -21.86 -5.66 -10.89
N LYS A 26 -21.60 -5.17 -9.67
CA LYS A 26 -21.29 -5.98 -8.48
C LYS A 26 -20.12 -6.97 -8.68
N ALA A 27 -19.33 -6.82 -9.76
CA ALA A 27 -18.30 -7.76 -10.14
C ALA A 27 -17.02 -7.66 -9.28
N SER A 28 -16.87 -6.56 -8.52
CA SER A 28 -15.63 -6.18 -7.80
C SER A 28 -14.42 -6.04 -8.74
N VAL A 29 -13.26 -5.64 -8.20
CA VAL A 29 -12.02 -5.58 -8.99
C VAL A 29 -11.59 -6.98 -9.44
N LYS A 30 -11.86 -8.03 -8.65
CA LYS A 30 -11.56 -9.41 -9.05
C LYS A 30 -12.31 -9.82 -10.31
N GLY A 31 -13.58 -9.43 -10.46
CA GLY A 31 -14.34 -9.75 -11.67
C GLY A 31 -13.80 -9.07 -12.92
N LEU A 32 -13.16 -7.90 -12.79
CA LEU A 32 -12.44 -7.29 -13.91
C LEU A 32 -11.21 -8.12 -14.30
N VAL A 33 -10.45 -8.60 -13.32
CA VAL A 33 -9.28 -9.45 -13.54
C VAL A 33 -9.68 -10.78 -14.19
N ASP A 34 -10.71 -11.44 -13.66
CA ASP A 34 -11.23 -12.70 -14.20
C ASP A 34 -11.77 -12.53 -15.63
N ALA A 35 -12.30 -11.35 -15.96
CA ALA A 35 -12.76 -11.01 -17.32
C ALA A 35 -11.61 -10.72 -18.31
N GLY A 36 -10.35 -10.70 -17.84
CA GLY A 36 -9.18 -10.55 -18.69
C GLY A 36 -9.05 -9.17 -19.32
N ILE A 37 -9.47 -8.10 -18.62
CA ILE A 37 -9.30 -6.73 -19.12
C ILE A 37 -7.82 -6.44 -19.41
N THR A 38 -7.56 -5.74 -20.51
CA THR A 38 -6.20 -5.39 -20.93
C THR A 38 -5.77 -3.99 -20.51
N GLN A 39 -6.71 -3.20 -19.99
CA GLN A 39 -6.49 -1.80 -19.59
C GLN A 39 -7.22 -1.52 -18.28
N VAL A 40 -6.53 -0.86 -17.35
CA VAL A 40 -7.11 -0.45 -16.07
C VAL A 40 -8.15 0.66 -16.28
N PRO A 41 -9.39 0.51 -15.77
CA PRO A 41 -10.40 1.56 -15.87
C PRO A 41 -9.93 2.86 -15.23
N ARG A 42 -10.29 4.00 -15.84
CA ARG A 42 -9.74 5.31 -15.47
C ARG A 42 -10.16 5.73 -14.05
N ILE A 43 -11.23 5.15 -13.51
CA ILE A 43 -11.66 5.36 -12.11
C ILE A 43 -10.64 4.89 -11.06
N PHE A 44 -9.80 3.90 -11.39
CA PHE A 44 -8.76 3.35 -10.51
C PHE A 44 -7.40 4.01 -10.70
N ILE A 45 -7.26 4.89 -11.70
CA ILE A 45 -6.01 5.60 -11.95
C ILE A 45 -5.98 6.83 -11.05
N TYR A 46 -4.92 6.93 -10.23
CA TYR A 46 -4.67 8.11 -9.43
C TYR A 46 -4.44 9.31 -10.37
N PRO A 47 -5.16 10.44 -10.22
CA PRO A 47 -4.97 11.58 -11.09
C PRO A 47 -3.57 12.13 -10.87
N GLU A 48 -2.75 12.17 -11.92
CA GLU A 48 -1.46 12.85 -11.87
C GLU A 48 -1.72 14.33 -11.57
N VAL A 49 -1.42 14.73 -10.34
CA VAL A 49 -1.38 16.14 -9.99
C VAL A 49 -0.15 16.68 -10.70
N SER A 50 -0.34 17.61 -11.64
CA SER A 50 0.74 18.32 -12.33
C SER A 50 1.67 19.02 -11.33
N GLY A 51 2.67 18.29 -10.85
CA GLY A 51 3.53 18.71 -9.76
C GLY A 51 4.28 17.49 -9.26
N SER A 52 5.42 17.23 -9.91
CA SER A 52 6.51 16.32 -9.51
C SER A 52 6.44 15.77 -8.08
N GLY A 53 5.58 14.79 -7.85
CA GLY A 53 5.85 13.74 -6.90
C GLY A 53 6.42 12.62 -7.73
N SER A 54 7.72 12.65 -8.00
CA SER A 54 8.40 11.41 -8.39
C SER A 54 8.07 10.44 -7.27
N PHE A 55 7.16 9.49 -7.51
CA PHE A 55 7.16 8.31 -6.66
C PHE A 55 8.60 7.80 -6.78
N PRO A 56 9.37 7.75 -5.68
CA PRO A 56 10.70 7.20 -5.77
C PRO A 56 10.51 5.81 -6.39
N SER A 57 11.34 5.45 -7.36
CA SER A 57 11.25 4.14 -7.97
C SER A 57 11.22 3.09 -6.83
N LEU A 58 10.57 1.94 -7.03
CA LEU A 58 10.56 0.88 -6.00
C LEU A 58 11.98 0.50 -5.54
N GLU A 59 12.99 0.80 -6.37
CA GLU A 59 14.42 0.65 -6.11
C GLU A 59 15.03 1.79 -5.25
N GLU A 60 14.43 2.99 -5.24
CA GLU A 60 14.86 4.14 -4.43
C GLU A 60 14.22 4.15 -3.03
N ILE A 61 13.12 3.44 -2.83
CA ILE A 61 12.42 3.36 -1.54
C ILE A 61 12.98 2.23 -0.68
N HIS A 62 14.17 2.44 -0.11
CA HIS A 62 14.65 1.61 0.99
C HIS A 62 14.06 2.10 2.31
N PHE A 63 12.76 1.85 2.56
CA PHE A 63 12.21 2.00 3.91
C PHE A 63 12.71 0.84 4.77
N VAL A 64 13.81 1.07 5.49
CA VAL A 64 14.28 0.16 6.54
C VAL A 64 13.50 0.49 7.81
N PHE A 65 12.33 -0.12 7.97
CA PHE A 65 11.58 -0.04 9.23
C PHE A 65 12.23 -0.96 10.29
N PRO A 66 12.07 -0.67 11.59
CA PRO A 66 12.61 -1.50 12.65
C PRO A 66 12.07 -2.94 12.59
N ILE A 67 12.95 -3.92 12.75
CA ILE A 67 12.60 -5.32 13.00
C ILE A 67 12.89 -5.60 14.47
N ILE A 68 11.87 -6.00 15.22
CA ILE A 68 11.95 -6.28 16.66
C ILE A 68 11.85 -7.79 16.88
N ASP A 69 12.94 -8.35 17.41
CA ASP A 69 13.00 -9.75 17.81
C ASP A 69 12.44 -9.91 19.23
N LEU A 70 11.38 -10.71 19.39
CA LEU A 70 10.77 -11.04 20.68
C LEU A 70 11.33 -12.31 21.32
N GLU A 71 12.38 -12.89 20.74
CA GLU A 71 12.97 -14.11 21.26
C GLU A 71 13.36 -13.95 22.74
N ASN A 72 12.89 -14.88 23.57
CA ASN A 72 13.19 -14.93 25.00
C ASN A 72 12.69 -13.71 25.81
N ILE A 73 11.77 -12.89 25.29
CA ILE A 73 11.18 -11.75 26.01
C ILE A 73 10.60 -12.13 27.38
N ASN A 74 10.06 -13.35 27.51
CA ASN A 74 9.45 -13.85 28.75
C ASN A 74 10.41 -14.59 29.67
N LYS A 75 11.69 -14.74 29.29
CA LYS A 75 12.68 -15.55 30.04
C LYS A 75 13.75 -14.72 30.74
N ASP A 76 14.04 -13.53 30.22
CA ASP A 76 15.09 -12.65 30.72
C ASP A 76 14.53 -11.24 30.98
N PRO A 77 14.45 -10.79 32.26
CA PRO A 77 13.95 -9.47 32.61
C PRO A 77 14.73 -8.30 31.98
N ILE A 78 16.02 -8.50 31.71
CA ILE A 78 16.86 -7.48 31.05
C ILE A 78 16.44 -7.38 29.59
N LYS A 79 16.37 -8.50 28.87
CA LYS A 79 15.87 -8.53 27.48
C LYS A 79 14.45 -8.00 27.37
N HIS A 80 13.57 -8.33 28.31
CA HIS A 80 12.20 -7.80 28.33
C HIS A 80 12.21 -6.27 28.32
N LYS A 81 13.01 -5.65 29.20
CA LYS A 81 13.12 -4.18 29.28
C LYS A 81 13.69 -3.58 28.00
N GLU A 82 14.69 -4.22 27.40
CA GLU A 82 15.28 -3.78 26.13
C GLU A 82 14.28 -3.85 24.97
N ILE A 83 13.52 -4.94 24.87
CA ILE A 83 12.51 -5.12 23.82
C ILE A 83 11.38 -4.11 23.98
N VAL A 84 10.87 -3.91 25.21
CA VAL A 84 9.86 -2.88 25.49
C VAL A 84 10.35 -1.49 25.08
N LYS A 85 11.62 -1.16 25.36
CA LYS A 85 12.23 0.10 24.91
C LYS A 85 12.25 0.20 23.39
N LYS A 86 12.68 -0.85 22.67
CA LYS A 86 12.69 -0.87 21.20
C LYS A 86 11.29 -0.68 20.62
N VAL A 87 10.27 -1.30 21.21
CA VAL A 87 8.86 -1.12 20.81
C VAL A 87 8.43 0.33 21.00
N GLY A 88 8.74 0.95 22.14
CA GLY A 88 8.47 2.36 22.41
C GLY A 88 9.14 3.28 21.39
N ASP A 89 10.45 3.13 21.21
CA ASP A 89 11.25 3.94 20.28
C ASP A 89 10.72 3.84 18.84
N ALA A 90 10.38 2.62 18.38
CA ALA A 90 9.85 2.37 17.05
C ALA A 90 8.42 2.95 16.87
N SER A 91 7.59 2.84 17.90
CA SER A 91 6.23 3.40 17.89
C SER A 91 6.24 4.92 17.80
N GLU A 92 7.12 5.57 18.56
CA GLU A 92 7.26 7.03 18.57
C GLU A 92 7.91 7.58 17.29
N THR A 93 8.93 6.89 16.77
CA THR A 93 9.71 7.39 15.61
C THR A 93 9.03 7.06 14.28
N TRP A 94 8.52 5.84 14.13
CA TRP A 94 8.03 5.33 12.85
C TRP A 94 6.52 5.10 12.82
N GLY A 95 5.90 4.84 13.98
CA GLY A 95 4.53 4.35 14.04
C GLY A 95 4.32 2.98 13.39
N PHE A 96 5.40 2.32 12.96
CA PHE A 96 5.40 1.05 12.23
C PHE A 96 6.70 0.28 12.46
N PHE A 97 6.60 -1.04 12.65
CA PHE A 97 7.73 -1.95 12.79
C PHE A 97 7.30 -3.39 12.51
N GLN A 98 8.25 -4.25 12.15
CA GLN A 98 8.04 -5.68 12.00
C GLN A 98 8.44 -6.41 13.29
N VAL A 99 7.78 -7.52 13.56
CA VAL A 99 8.08 -8.38 14.72
C VAL A 99 8.46 -9.78 14.23
N ILE A 100 9.52 -10.37 14.81
CA ILE A 100 9.94 -11.76 14.57
C ILE A 100 10.02 -12.52 15.90
N ASN A 101 10.03 -13.86 15.84
CA ASN A 101 10.02 -14.74 17.01
C ASN A 101 8.90 -14.40 18.03
N HIS A 102 7.74 -13.96 17.52
CA HIS A 102 6.59 -13.54 18.32
C HIS A 102 5.87 -14.68 19.05
N GLY A 103 6.26 -15.94 18.79
CA GLY A 103 5.70 -17.13 19.46
C GLY A 103 4.38 -17.63 18.89
N ILE A 104 3.88 -17.04 17.79
CA ILE A 104 2.72 -17.57 17.06
C ILE A 104 3.25 -18.63 16.09
N PRO A 105 2.73 -19.88 16.11
CA PRO A 105 3.17 -20.93 15.20
C PRO A 105 2.93 -20.55 13.73
N MET A 106 3.88 -20.92 12.86
CA MET A 106 3.74 -20.67 11.41
C MET A 106 2.49 -21.31 10.82
N SER A 107 2.09 -22.49 11.29
CA SER A 107 0.86 -23.15 10.82
C SER A 107 -0.39 -22.30 11.02
N VAL A 108 -0.47 -21.52 12.11
CA VAL A 108 -1.61 -20.63 12.38
C VAL A 108 -1.63 -19.46 11.38
N LEU A 109 -0.45 -18.93 11.01
CA LEU A 109 -0.36 -17.89 10.00
C LEU A 109 -0.71 -18.43 8.61
N ASP A 110 -0.23 -19.62 8.27
CA ASP A 110 -0.48 -20.28 6.99
C ASP A 110 -1.97 -20.63 6.81
N GLU A 111 -2.66 -21.03 7.88
CA GLU A 111 -4.11 -21.29 7.84
C GLU A 111 -4.97 -20.04 7.62
N MET A 112 -4.43 -18.84 7.87
CA MET A 112 -5.13 -17.57 7.64
C MET A 112 -4.98 -17.02 6.21
N LEU A 113 -3.99 -17.50 5.46
CA LEU A 113 -3.66 -17.04 4.11
C LEU A 113 -4.46 -17.80 3.04
#